data_AF-A0AAQ4F0Z6-F1
#
_entry.id   AF-A0AAQ4F0Z6-F1
#
_cell.length_a   1.000
_cell.length_b   1.000
_cell.length_c   1.000
_cell.angle_alpha   90.00
_cell.angle_beta   90.00
_cell.angle_gamma   90.00
#
_symmetry.space_group_name_H-M   'P 1'
#
loop_
_entity.id
_entity.type
_entity.pdbx_description
1 polymer ?
#
loop_
_entity_poly.entity_id
_entity_poly.type
_entity_poly.pdbx_seq_one_letter_code
_entity_poly.pdbx_strand_id
1 'polypeptide(L)'
;MQINPFHKIPSFSDDGFIIYESSAICYYLLRKHAPDSELYPNCNRGRARIDQALATITSTIQPHYFKFMIPRFYELKKPTAEEVEAFEEHVIKGFEKVLGDGNYVLGDKLSLADLSLVAHLTLVLELPLLEAQKYPKLKSYYDRLKAGLPYFEEINEPGISALKSLSTQMK
;
A
#
# COMPACT_ATOMS: atom_id res chain seq x y z
N MET A 1 14.99 -4.61 -23.11
CA MET A 1 14.98 -3.35 -22.34
C MET A 1 14.99 -3.70 -20.85
N GLN A 2 16.13 -3.53 -20.17
CA GLN A 2 16.20 -3.63 -18.71
C GLN A 2 15.71 -2.32 -18.08
N ILE A 3 14.40 -2.05 -18.13
CA ILE A 3 13.83 -0.87 -17.43
C ILE A 3 14.06 -1.01 -15.91
N ASN A 4 13.96 -2.23 -15.40
CA ASN A 4 14.29 -2.52 -14.00
C ASN A 4 15.12 -3.81 -13.93
N PRO A 5 16.38 -3.75 -13.47
CA PRO A 5 17.24 -4.94 -13.35
C PRO A 5 16.74 -5.94 -12.29
N PHE A 6 15.82 -5.52 -11.41
CA PHE A 6 15.20 -6.37 -10.40
C PHE A 6 13.88 -7.02 -10.86
N HIS A 7 13.45 -6.79 -12.10
CA HIS A 7 12.25 -7.40 -12.70
C HIS A 7 10.96 -7.20 -11.89
N LYS A 8 10.85 -6.06 -11.20
CA LYS A 8 9.68 -5.68 -10.38
C LYS A 8 8.90 -4.53 -11.01
N ILE A 9 7.60 -4.51 -10.74
CA ILE A 9 6.75 -3.34 -10.95
C ILE A 9 6.55 -2.59 -9.61
N PRO A 10 6.29 -1.27 -9.62
CA PRO A 10 6.29 -0.38 -10.79
C PRO A 10 7.70 0.02 -11.26
N SER A 11 7.78 0.47 -12.52
CA SER A 11 8.93 1.20 -13.06
C SER A 11 8.39 2.37 -13.88
N PHE A 12 9.04 3.53 -13.78
CA PHE A 12 8.61 4.78 -14.37
C PHE A 12 9.73 5.36 -15.24
N SER A 13 9.36 5.98 -16.36
CA SER A 13 10.28 6.65 -17.27
C SER A 13 9.79 8.07 -17.52
N ASP A 14 10.65 9.04 -17.26
CA ASP A 14 10.43 10.46 -17.54
C ASP A 14 11.48 10.93 -18.54
N ASP A 15 11.11 11.00 -19.82
CA ASP A 15 12.02 11.36 -20.93
C ASP A 15 13.34 10.57 -20.95
N GLY A 16 13.25 9.26 -20.65
CA GLY A 16 14.41 8.35 -20.61
C GLY A 16 15.12 8.28 -19.26
N PHE A 17 14.75 9.11 -18.28
CA PHE A 17 15.17 8.94 -16.89
C PHE A 17 14.33 7.84 -16.23
N ILE A 18 14.96 6.71 -15.93
CA ILE A 18 14.28 5.52 -15.41
C ILE A 18 14.40 5.46 -13.88
N ILE A 19 13.26 5.29 -13.21
CA ILE A 19 13.14 5.16 -11.75
C ILE A 19 12.29 3.92 -11.44
N TYR A 20 12.68 3.17 -10.42
CA TYR A 20 11.92 2.03 -9.89
C TYR A 20 11.88 2.11 -8.37
N GLU A 21 11.03 1.25 -7.77
CA GLU A 21 10.50 1.37 -6.39
C GLU A 21 9.41 2.46 -6.29
N SER A 22 8.22 2.06 -5.82
CA SER A 22 7.03 2.93 -5.79
C SER A 22 7.24 4.19 -4.96
N SER A 23 7.87 4.07 -3.79
CA SER A 23 8.18 5.22 -2.93
C SER A 23 9.12 6.22 -3.60
N ALA A 24 10.17 5.75 -4.28
CA ALA A 24 11.10 6.59 -5.01
C ALA A 24 10.41 7.34 -6.17
N ILE A 25 9.54 6.65 -6.91
CA ILE A 25 8.72 7.25 -7.97
C ILE A 25 7.79 8.33 -7.37
N CYS A 26 7.11 8.05 -6.27
CA CYS A 26 6.25 9.03 -5.61
C CYS A 26 7.02 10.25 -5.11
N TYR A 27 8.21 10.07 -4.52
CA TYR A 27 9.07 11.19 -4.12
C TYR A 27 9.44 12.06 -5.31
N TYR A 28 9.82 11.44 -6.43
CA TYR A 28 10.18 12.13 -7.66
C TYR A 28 9.01 12.95 -8.21
N LEU A 29 7.83 12.33 -8.34
CA LEU A 29 6.63 12.99 -8.86
C LEU A 29 6.21 14.17 -7.97
N LEU A 30 6.21 14.00 -6.64
CA LEU A 30 5.87 15.09 -5.73
C LEU A 30 6.90 16.21 -5.79
N ARG A 31 8.20 15.92 -5.80
CA ARG A 31 9.25 16.95 -5.90
C ARG A 31 9.23 17.70 -7.24
N LYS A 32 8.90 17.00 -8.34
CA LYS A 32 8.87 17.59 -9.69
C LYS A 32 7.61 18.41 -9.95
N HIS A 33 6.45 17.91 -9.53
CA HIS A 33 5.15 18.48 -9.93
C HIS A 33 4.41 19.20 -8.79
N ALA A 34 4.75 18.93 -7.53
CA ALA A 34 4.09 19.54 -6.37
C ALA A 34 5.07 19.75 -5.19
N PRO A 35 6.17 20.52 -5.38
CA PRO A 35 7.26 20.64 -4.40
C PRO A 35 6.85 21.20 -3.03
N ASP A 36 5.74 21.94 -2.97
CA ASP A 36 5.17 22.52 -1.75
C ASP A 36 3.98 21.72 -1.21
N SER A 37 3.74 20.51 -1.72
CA SER A 37 2.65 19.66 -1.25
C SER A 37 2.88 19.18 0.20
N GLU A 38 1.84 19.33 1.02
CA GLU A 38 1.81 18.75 2.37
C GLU A 38 1.80 17.21 2.36
N LEU A 39 1.59 16.55 1.21
CA LEU A 39 1.74 15.10 1.08
C LEU A 39 3.19 14.65 1.34
N TYR A 40 4.17 15.50 1.02
CA TYR A 40 5.59 15.22 1.26
C TYR A 40 6.36 16.53 1.54
N PRO A 41 6.18 17.13 2.74
CA PRO A 41 6.64 18.46 3.04
C PRO A 41 8.17 18.56 3.08
N ASN A 42 8.70 19.77 2.93
CA ASN A 42 10.13 20.06 3.05
C ASN A 42 10.64 20.12 4.50
N CYS A 43 9.75 20.14 5.50
CA CYS A 43 10.13 20.22 6.90
C CYS A 43 10.81 18.92 7.39
N ASN A 44 11.96 19.07 8.06
CA ASN A 44 12.81 17.92 8.45
C ASN A 44 12.07 16.87 9.30
N ARG A 45 11.21 17.31 10.24
CA ARG A 45 10.52 16.39 11.15
C ARG A 45 9.32 15.69 10.52
N GLY A 46 8.49 16.42 9.78
CA GLY A 46 7.32 15.85 9.10
C GLY A 46 7.73 14.85 8.03
N ARG A 47 8.71 15.22 7.21
CA ARG A 47 9.32 14.33 6.21
C ARG A 47 9.92 13.09 6.85
N ALA A 48 10.70 13.23 7.91
CA ALA A 48 11.33 12.08 8.58
C ALA A 48 10.29 11.06 9.11
N ARG A 49 9.12 11.51 9.56
CA ARG A 49 8.03 10.61 9.99
C ARG A 49 7.37 9.89 8.82
N ILE A 50 7.19 10.58 7.69
CA ILE A 50 6.69 9.95 6.46
C ILE A 50 7.69 8.90 5.95
N ASP A 51 8.98 9.27 5.86
CA ASP A 51 10.05 8.37 5.43
C ASP A 51 10.15 7.15 6.38
N GLN A 52 10.02 7.35 7.69
CA GLN A 52 9.98 6.28 8.68
C GLN A 52 8.80 5.31 8.45
N ALA A 53 7.60 5.84 8.20
CA ALA A 53 6.42 5.01 7.94
C ALA A 53 6.58 4.20 6.65
N LEU A 54 7.02 4.84 5.57
CA LEU A 54 7.28 4.17 4.28
C LEU A 54 8.37 3.10 4.41
N ALA A 55 9.47 3.39 5.11
CA ALA A 55 10.52 2.40 5.37
C ALA A 55 10.01 1.24 6.24
N THR A 56 9.15 1.51 7.22
CA THR A 56 8.54 0.46 8.04
C THR A 56 7.64 -0.44 7.21
N ILE A 57 6.80 0.14 6.35
CA ILE A 57 5.96 -0.61 5.40
C ILE A 57 6.86 -1.49 4.52
N THR A 58 7.86 -0.92 3.85
CA THR A 58 8.69 -1.64 2.88
C THR A 58 9.64 -2.67 3.49
N SER A 59 10.31 -2.33 4.59
CA SER A 59 11.38 -3.18 5.14
C SER A 59 10.89 -4.15 6.21
N THR A 60 9.81 -3.82 6.92
CA THR A 60 9.33 -4.65 8.05
C THR A 60 8.07 -5.42 7.67
N ILE A 61 7.09 -4.77 7.03
CA ILE A 61 5.75 -5.37 6.82
C ILE A 61 5.66 -6.11 5.49
N GLN A 62 6.14 -5.46 4.42
CA GLN A 62 6.02 -5.91 3.05
C GLN A 62 6.62 -7.32 2.77
N PRO A 63 7.71 -7.78 3.43
CA PRO A 63 8.17 -9.16 3.28
C PRO A 63 7.12 -10.21 3.70
N HIS A 64 6.43 -9.99 4.82
CA HIS A 64 5.35 -10.87 5.28
C HIS A 64 4.11 -10.73 4.40
N TYR A 65 3.81 -9.50 3.97
CA TYR A 65 2.72 -9.22 3.07
C TYR A 65 2.86 -9.99 1.75
N PHE A 66 4.03 -9.96 1.11
CA PHE A 66 4.25 -10.68 -0.14
C PHE A 66 4.39 -12.19 0.03
N LYS A 67 4.93 -12.67 1.17
CA LYS A 67 4.88 -14.09 1.50
C LYS A 67 3.44 -14.63 1.51
N PHE A 68 2.49 -13.82 1.98
CA PHE A 68 1.07 -14.11 1.89
C PHE A 68 0.54 -13.90 0.46
N MET A 69 0.75 -12.76 -0.19
CA MET A 69 0.08 -12.46 -1.45
C MET A 69 0.58 -13.26 -2.67
N ILE A 70 1.86 -13.64 -2.72
CA ILE A 70 2.45 -14.27 -3.93
C ILE A 70 1.75 -15.61 -4.29
N PRO A 71 1.57 -16.59 -3.38
CA PRO A 71 0.88 -17.83 -3.73
C PRO A 71 -0.56 -17.64 -4.20
N ARG A 72 -1.22 -16.55 -3.78
CA ARG A 72 -2.62 -16.24 -4.15
C ARG A 72 -2.66 -15.82 -5.62
N PHE A 73 -1.74 -14.97 -6.04
CA PHE A 73 -1.78 -14.40 -7.39
C PHE A 73 -1.00 -15.19 -8.44
N TYR A 74 0.05 -15.92 -8.05
CA TYR A 74 0.90 -16.67 -8.99
C TYR A 74 0.60 -18.17 -9.01
N GLU A 75 0.13 -18.74 -7.90
CA GLU A 75 -0.19 -20.16 -7.79
C GLU A 75 -1.69 -20.42 -7.65
N LEU A 76 -2.51 -19.36 -7.55
CA LEU A 76 -3.95 -19.44 -7.34
C LEU A 76 -4.32 -20.32 -6.13
N LYS A 77 -3.57 -20.20 -5.04
CA LYS A 77 -3.79 -20.99 -3.82
C LYS A 77 -4.56 -20.18 -2.77
N LYS A 78 -5.59 -20.79 -2.18
CA LYS A 78 -6.29 -20.21 -1.02
C LYS A 78 -5.38 -20.19 0.22
N PRO A 79 -5.50 -19.17 1.09
CA PRO A 79 -4.71 -19.10 2.30
C PRO A 79 -5.12 -20.20 3.29
N THR A 80 -4.14 -20.82 3.95
CA THR A 80 -4.40 -21.69 5.11
C THR A 80 -4.67 -20.85 6.38
N ALA A 81 -5.23 -21.47 7.41
CA ALA A 81 -5.43 -20.80 8.70
C ALA A 81 -4.12 -20.26 9.30
N GLU A 82 -3.02 -21.03 9.21
CA GLU A 82 -1.70 -20.63 9.69
C GLU A 82 -1.15 -19.42 8.91
N GLU A 83 -1.35 -19.39 7.59
CA GLU A 83 -0.95 -18.24 6.77
C GLU A 83 -1.75 -16.98 7.12
N VAL A 84 -3.04 -17.12 7.41
CA VAL A 84 -3.90 -16.02 7.88
C VAL A 84 -3.41 -15.52 9.25
N GLU A 85 -3.18 -16.41 10.20
CA GLU A 85 -2.67 -16.04 11.54
C GLU A 85 -1.34 -15.29 11.46
N ALA A 86 -0.39 -15.79 10.67
CA ALA A 86 0.90 -15.13 10.47
C ALA A 86 0.75 -13.75 9.78
N PHE A 87 -0.21 -13.60 8.88
CA PHE A 87 -0.50 -12.31 8.24
C PHE A 87 -1.14 -11.33 9.22
N GLU A 88 -2.08 -11.78 10.03
CA GLU A 88 -2.69 -10.96 11.08
C GLU A 88 -1.63 -10.47 12.08
N GLU A 89 -0.72 -11.35 12.51
CA GLU A 89 0.35 -11.02 13.46
C GLU A 89 1.35 -10.00 12.90
N HIS A 90 1.83 -10.21 11.67
CA HIS A 90 2.95 -9.41 11.15
C HIS A 90 2.54 -8.26 10.26
N VAL A 91 1.40 -8.37 9.59
CA VAL A 91 0.95 -7.39 8.59
C VAL A 91 -0.17 -6.52 9.14
N ILE A 92 -1.26 -7.11 9.62
CA ILE A 92 -2.39 -6.33 10.13
C ILE A 92 -1.96 -5.50 11.35
N LYS A 93 -1.34 -6.13 12.36
CA LYS A 93 -0.79 -5.40 13.51
C LYS A 93 0.30 -4.40 13.11
N GLY A 94 1.08 -4.72 12.07
CA GLY A 94 2.08 -3.81 11.52
C GLY A 94 1.45 -2.53 10.96
N PHE A 95 0.41 -2.67 10.14
CA PHE A 95 -0.34 -1.55 9.58
C PHE A 95 -1.05 -0.74 10.66
N GLU A 96 -1.63 -1.37 11.68
CA GLU A 96 -2.22 -0.64 12.81
C GLU A 96 -1.20 0.16 13.62
N LYS A 97 0.03 -0.37 13.80
CA LYS A 97 1.14 0.35 14.44
C LYS A 97 1.60 1.53 13.60
N VAL A 98 1.69 1.38 12.28
CA VAL A 98 2.05 2.47 11.36
C VAL A 98 0.98 3.56 11.39
N LEU A 99 -0.31 3.19 11.33
CA LEU A 99 -1.42 4.13 11.42
C LEU A 99 -1.43 4.90 12.76
N GLY A 100 -1.09 4.23 13.87
CA GLY A 100 -1.22 4.82 15.19
C GLY A 100 -2.68 5.14 15.52
N ASP A 101 -2.92 6.17 16.33
CA ASP A 101 -4.28 6.55 16.78
C ASP A 101 -4.87 7.74 16.01
N GLY A 102 -4.18 8.20 14.96
CA GLY A 102 -4.60 9.32 14.14
C GLY A 102 -5.68 8.97 13.12
N ASN A 103 -6.28 10.01 12.53
CA ASN A 103 -7.15 9.87 11.37
C ASN A 103 -6.37 9.42 10.11
N TYR A 104 -5.09 9.77 10.07
CA TYR A 104 -4.06 9.47 9.08
C TYR A 104 -2.76 9.04 9.81
N VAL A 105 -1.80 8.47 9.08
CA VAL A 105 -0.50 8.00 9.62
C VAL A 105 0.24 9.10 10.39
N LEU A 106 0.07 10.36 9.99
CA LEU A 106 0.72 11.54 10.57
C LEU A 106 -0.25 12.36 11.46
N GLY A 107 -1.28 11.72 12.03
CA GLY A 107 -2.29 12.38 12.86
C GLY A 107 -3.49 12.82 12.03
N ASP A 108 -3.67 14.12 11.83
CA ASP A 108 -4.84 14.68 11.13
C ASP A 108 -4.54 15.16 9.70
N LYS A 109 -3.31 14.90 9.21
CA LYS A 109 -2.88 15.31 7.87
C LYS A 109 -2.64 14.09 6.98
N LEU A 110 -3.31 14.08 5.83
CA LEU A 110 -3.02 13.15 4.74
C LEU A 110 -1.58 13.35 4.24
N SER A 111 -0.87 12.25 4.05
CA SER A 111 0.51 12.23 3.59
C SER A 111 0.78 11.13 2.57
N LEU A 112 1.98 11.11 2.00
CA LEU A 112 2.41 10.03 1.12
C LEU A 112 2.42 8.66 1.83
N ALA A 113 2.62 8.61 3.15
CA ALA A 113 2.53 7.37 3.90
C ALA A 113 1.13 6.77 3.81
N ASP A 114 0.09 7.60 3.81
CA ASP A 114 -1.30 7.15 3.69
C ASP A 114 -1.59 6.60 2.30
N LEU A 115 -1.08 7.25 1.24
CA LEU A 115 -1.20 6.78 -0.14
C LEU A 115 -0.49 5.44 -0.37
N SER A 116 0.63 5.20 0.31
CA SER A 116 1.32 3.91 0.28
C SER A 116 0.55 2.83 1.05
N LEU A 117 0.06 3.18 2.24
CA LEU A 117 -0.66 2.23 3.09
C LEU A 117 -2.00 1.82 2.48
N VAL A 118 -2.74 2.76 1.88
CA VAL A 118 -4.03 2.47 1.25
C VAL A 118 -3.90 1.48 0.09
N ALA A 119 -2.81 1.55 -0.69
CA ALA A 119 -2.55 0.61 -1.78
C ALA A 119 -2.44 -0.84 -1.27
N HIS A 120 -1.84 -1.05 -0.11
CA HIS A 120 -1.78 -2.37 0.53
C HIS A 120 -3.13 -2.77 1.14
N LEU A 121 -3.79 -1.84 1.83
CA LEU A 121 -5.09 -2.10 2.46
C LEU A 121 -6.19 -2.41 1.45
N THR A 122 -6.14 -1.85 0.23
CA THR A 122 -7.06 -2.19 -0.85
C THR A 122 -7.11 -3.71 -1.06
N LEU A 123 -5.97 -4.39 -1.15
CA LEU A 123 -5.96 -5.84 -1.37
C LEU A 123 -6.41 -6.63 -0.14
N VAL A 124 -6.15 -6.10 1.07
CA VAL A 124 -6.58 -6.73 2.33
C VAL A 124 -8.09 -6.65 2.52
N LEU A 125 -8.70 -5.52 2.17
CA LEU A 125 -10.08 -5.20 2.52
C LEU A 125 -11.07 -5.43 1.38
N GLU A 126 -10.62 -5.36 0.12
CA GLU A 126 -11.49 -5.56 -1.04
C GLU A 126 -11.46 -7.00 -1.58
N LEU A 127 -10.41 -7.78 -1.31
CA LEU A 127 -10.35 -9.17 -1.81
C LEU A 127 -10.93 -10.16 -0.80
N PRO A 128 -11.58 -11.24 -1.26
CA PRO A 128 -12.16 -12.27 -0.39
C PRO A 128 -11.10 -13.24 0.16
N LEU A 129 -9.93 -12.73 0.56
CA LEU A 129 -8.84 -13.50 1.15
C LEU A 129 -8.88 -13.49 2.68
N LEU A 130 -9.46 -12.43 3.24
CA LEU A 130 -9.55 -12.17 4.68
C LEU A 130 -10.94 -11.59 4.98
N GLU A 131 -11.37 -11.73 6.23
CA GLU A 131 -12.63 -11.14 6.70
C GLU A 131 -12.38 -9.70 7.14
N ALA A 132 -12.60 -8.72 6.25
CA ALA A 132 -12.31 -7.30 6.49
C ALA A 132 -12.87 -6.75 7.82
N GLN A 133 -14.03 -7.24 8.24
CA GLN A 133 -14.73 -6.91 9.47
C GLN A 133 -13.97 -7.27 10.75
N LYS A 134 -12.96 -8.16 10.68
CA LYS A 134 -12.04 -8.44 11.79
C LYS A 134 -11.09 -7.27 12.07
N TYR A 135 -10.94 -6.32 11.15
CA TYR A 135 -9.97 -5.22 11.23
C TYR A 135 -10.66 -3.85 11.23
N PRO A 136 -11.55 -3.54 12.20
CA PRO A 136 -12.41 -2.36 12.15
C PRO A 136 -11.63 -1.04 12.12
N LYS A 137 -10.45 -0.97 12.78
CA LYS A 137 -9.59 0.21 12.77
C LYS A 137 -9.07 0.51 11.36
N LEU A 138 -8.46 -0.48 10.72
CA LEU A 138 -7.94 -0.37 9.34
C LEU A 138 -9.07 -0.16 8.33
N LYS A 139 -10.23 -0.81 8.54
CA LYS A 139 -11.40 -0.63 7.69
C LYS A 139 -11.91 0.81 7.75
N SER A 140 -12.10 1.37 8.95
CA SER A 140 -12.54 2.77 9.11
C SER A 140 -11.55 3.75 8.47
N TYR A 141 -10.25 3.51 8.64
CA TYR A 141 -9.20 4.30 8.00
C TYR A 141 -9.23 4.21 6.47
N TYR A 142 -9.38 2.99 5.93
CA TYR A 142 -9.50 2.76 4.49
C TYR A 142 -10.74 3.42 3.90
N ASP A 143 -11.91 3.26 4.51
CA ASP A 143 -13.17 3.86 4.05
C ASP A 143 -13.05 5.40 3.98
N ARG A 144 -12.40 6.00 4.98
CA ARG A 144 -12.13 7.46 5.01
C ARG A 144 -11.22 7.90 3.87
N LEU A 145 -10.17 7.13 3.57
CA LEU A 145 -9.28 7.43 2.44
C LEU A 145 -9.97 7.25 1.10
N LYS A 146 -10.70 6.15 0.92
CA LYS A 146 -11.48 5.87 -0.29
C LYS A 146 -12.47 7.00 -0.60
N ALA A 147 -13.17 7.50 0.42
CA ALA A 147 -14.09 8.64 0.28
C ALA A 147 -13.39 9.99 0.09
N GLY A 148 -12.22 10.19 0.70
CA GLY A 148 -11.50 11.47 0.67
C GLY A 148 -10.60 11.66 -0.55
N LEU A 149 -10.26 10.59 -1.28
CA LEU A 149 -9.36 10.64 -2.44
C LEU A 149 -10.18 10.75 -3.74
N PRO A 150 -10.11 11.88 -4.47
CA PRO A 150 -11.03 12.19 -5.58
C PRO A 150 -10.96 11.22 -6.76
N TYR A 151 -9.85 10.51 -6.93
CA TYR A 151 -9.63 9.56 -8.05
C TYR A 151 -9.46 8.12 -7.57
N PHE A 152 -9.83 7.80 -6.33
CA PHE A 152 -9.59 6.47 -5.79
C PHE A 152 -10.30 5.40 -6.62
N GLU A 153 -11.61 5.56 -6.85
CA GLU A 153 -12.40 4.57 -7.59
C GLU A 153 -11.94 4.46 -9.04
N GLU A 154 -11.78 5.59 -9.73
CA GLU A 154 -11.31 5.63 -11.12
C GLU A 154 -9.99 4.86 -11.31
N ILE A 155 -9.03 5.06 -10.40
CA ILE A 155 -7.70 4.46 -10.50
C ILE A 155 -7.70 2.99 -10.03
N ASN A 156 -8.38 2.67 -8.92
CA ASN A 156 -8.22 1.38 -8.25
C ASN A 156 -9.29 0.37 -8.64
N GLU A 157 -10.51 0.78 -8.97
CA GLU A 157 -11.64 -0.14 -9.23
C GLU A 157 -11.37 -1.14 -10.35
N PRO A 158 -10.74 -0.77 -11.50
CA PRO A 158 -10.39 -1.74 -12.53
C PRO A 158 -9.46 -2.85 -12.01
N GLY A 159 -8.45 -2.47 -11.22
CA GLY A 159 -7.51 -3.41 -10.61
C GLY A 159 -8.16 -4.29 -9.54
N ILE A 160 -8.98 -3.68 -8.67
CA ILE A 160 -9.77 -4.39 -7.65
C ILE A 160 -10.68 -5.43 -8.31
N SER A 161 -11.43 -5.04 -9.34
CA SER A 161 -12.34 -5.91 -10.07
C SER A 161 -11.61 -7.08 -10.75
N ALA A 162 -10.47 -6.82 -11.39
CA ALA A 162 -9.65 -7.85 -11.99
C ALA A 162 -9.14 -8.87 -10.95
N LEU A 163 -8.66 -8.40 -9.79
CA LEU A 163 -8.15 -9.25 -8.73
C LEU A 163 -9.26 -10.00 -7.98
N LYS A 164 -10.44 -9.40 -7.80
CA LYS A 164 -11.65 -10.09 -7.30
C LYS A 164 -12.02 -11.25 -8.22
N SER A 165 -12.06 -11.01 -9.53
CA SER A 165 -12.31 -12.06 -10.52
C SER A 165 -11.27 -13.19 -10.44
N LEU A 166 -9.98 -12.84 -10.37
CA LEU A 166 -8.89 -13.82 -10.21
C LEU A 166 -9.04 -14.67 -8.95
N SER A 167 -9.49 -14.07 -7.83
CA SER A 167 -9.67 -14.80 -6.57
C SER A 167 -10.71 -15.92 -6.62
N THR A 168 -11.69 -15.83 -7.53
CA THR A 168 -12.68 -16.91 -7.72
C THR A 168 -12.08 -18.19 -8.31
N GLN A 169 -10.89 -18.08 -8.93
CA GLN A 169 -10.18 -19.20 -9.56
C GLN A 169 -9.25 -19.92 -8.57
N MET A 170 -9.09 -19.40 -7.36
CA MET A 170 -8.20 -19.97 -6.36
C MET A 170 -8.69 -21.32 -5.85
N LYS A 171 -7.76 -22.24 -5.65
CA LYS A 171 -7.99 -23.61 -5.18
C LYS A 171 -7.51 -23.78 -3.75
#